data_AF-A0A2V8RGY1-F1
#
_entry.id   AF-A0A2V8RGY1-F1
#
_cell.length_a   1.000
_cell.length_b   1.000
_cell.length_c   1.000
_cell.angle_alpha   90.00
_cell.angle_beta   90.00
_cell.angle_gamma   90.00
#
_symmetry.space_group_name_H-M   'P 1'
#
loop_
_entity.id
_entity.type
_entity.pdbx_description
1 polymer ?
#
loop_
_entity_poly.entity_id
_entity_poly.type
_entity_poly.pdbx_seq_one_letter_code
_entity_poly.pdbx_strand_id
1 'polypeptide(L)'
;MKVSLRNFPAVFLLLLIFCAVASAQMARKPSPTREPAGAMPSIPDSDKNALTRIASQKDFDSIARTYHPNTPYSLPHTMFVIDRRAKNKVYFINSQRFRFHKDFLLATYLVPRGADVFKPIYIDTDRRFIVGTIAWQRTVEKFTWELWEGDLATPEIIKSANDAINATFFTPVAYKPNSIRQEDASAELGIERVLQSDINKNQEYLALNPGKAVGRVHIIDKLDDTVEIGDNEIIVLKELPISLPPVRGIIVAKPSSPLSHINILAKGWNVPNVYIKDADKLFRDKDTFVWEFDATMSNYKFTPVDVEKLKTDFRSPDQQIPPSNLTVTRLAGLNEQRKSDSIIYGAKSANLGEMLHAKIPGMIVPDGFTVPFAWYQRFMKANRFDETIAAMTDDNDFVHNPRVRKQKLEEFRNAIQKGKFDARLRSQIISKWRTQLGGRPVFVRSSSNSEDLPNFSGAGLYSSVANVREADKLIEAVKKVWASLWKFEAYEARVRNYVSQRDVYMSALIQVGIDMQKGGVMITRIAIMLYIFRQCAATIRMSSTTMACRNSFCSTSVRIPSS
;
A
#
# COMPACT_ATOMS: atom_id res chain seq x y z
N MET A 1 0.83 -56.78 -4.05
CA MET A 1 1.00 -55.99 -5.30
C MET A 1 1.84 -54.77 -4.99
N LYS A 2 3.09 -54.73 -5.47
CA LYS A 2 3.96 -53.55 -5.44
C LYS A 2 3.50 -52.59 -6.54
N VAL A 3 3.27 -51.32 -6.22
CA VAL A 3 3.22 -50.24 -7.21
C VAL A 3 4.17 -49.12 -6.79
N SER A 4 4.92 -48.71 -7.79
CA SER A 4 6.17 -47.95 -7.83
C SER A 4 6.07 -46.49 -7.36
N LEU A 5 7.02 -46.08 -6.52
CA LEU A 5 7.49 -44.71 -6.35
C LEU A 5 8.42 -44.35 -7.50
N ARG A 6 8.08 -43.32 -8.31
CA ARG A 6 9.04 -42.43 -8.99
C ARG A 6 8.33 -41.25 -9.67
N ASN A 7 8.99 -40.08 -9.59
CA ASN A 7 8.79 -38.82 -10.32
C ASN A 7 8.02 -37.69 -9.59
N PHE A 8 8.71 -37.03 -8.66
CA PHE A 8 8.59 -35.59 -8.42
C PHE A 8 9.99 -35.00 -8.20
N PRO A 9 10.45 -34.10 -9.07
CA PRO A 9 11.18 -32.94 -8.57
C PRO A 9 10.66 -31.63 -9.21
N ALA A 10 10.98 -30.50 -8.56
CA ALA A 10 10.85 -29.12 -9.04
C ALA A 10 9.59 -28.29 -8.68
N VAL A 11 9.12 -28.34 -7.41
CA VAL A 11 8.23 -27.27 -6.88
C VAL A 11 8.85 -26.49 -5.71
N PHE A 12 10.00 -26.91 -5.18
CA PHE A 12 10.60 -26.26 -4.01
C PHE A 12 11.57 -25.10 -4.31
N LEU A 13 11.77 -24.72 -5.59
CA LEU A 13 12.73 -23.67 -5.96
C LEU A 13 12.08 -22.33 -6.41
N LEU A 14 10.74 -22.22 -6.39
CA LEU A 14 10.05 -20.98 -6.82
C LEU A 14 9.75 -19.97 -5.69
N LEU A 15 9.88 -20.37 -4.42
CA LEU A 15 9.56 -19.51 -3.27
C LEU A 15 10.72 -18.60 -2.83
N LEU A 16 11.95 -18.87 -3.27
CA LEU A 16 13.12 -18.01 -2.99
C LEU A 16 13.26 -16.83 -3.97
N ILE A 17 12.59 -16.87 -5.12
CA ILE A 17 12.74 -15.84 -6.17
C ILE A 17 11.84 -14.61 -5.88
N PHE A 18 10.73 -14.76 -5.16
CA PHE A 18 9.82 -13.64 -4.87
C PHE A 18 10.29 -12.68 -3.76
N CYS A 19 11.20 -13.11 -2.86
CA CYS A 19 11.75 -12.23 -1.84
C CYS A 19 12.78 -11.22 -2.39
N ALA A 20 13.48 -11.55 -3.47
CA ALA A 20 14.48 -10.67 -4.06
C ALA A 20 13.85 -9.48 -4.83
N VAL A 21 12.67 -9.69 -5.43
CA VAL A 21 12.02 -8.68 -6.30
C VAL A 21 11.37 -7.55 -5.48
N ALA A 22 10.91 -7.82 -4.26
CA ALA A 22 10.17 -6.84 -3.45
C ALA A 22 11.06 -5.77 -2.81
N SER A 23 12.33 -6.08 -2.52
CA SER A 23 13.32 -5.12 -2.02
C SER A 23 13.88 -4.19 -3.12
N ALA A 24 13.62 -4.51 -4.39
CA ALA A 24 14.16 -3.77 -5.54
C ALA A 24 13.38 -2.47 -5.87
N GLN A 25 12.16 -2.28 -5.34
CA GLN A 25 11.30 -1.15 -5.74
C GLN A 25 11.61 0.20 -5.06
N MET A 26 12.30 0.24 -3.92
CA MET A 26 12.43 1.48 -3.12
C MET A 26 13.76 2.21 -3.23
N ALA A 27 14.83 1.55 -3.68
CA ALA A 27 16.10 2.20 -4.04
C ALA A 27 16.16 2.59 -5.53
N ARG A 28 14.98 2.71 -6.15
CA ARG A 28 14.80 2.93 -7.58
C ARG A 28 14.56 4.40 -7.87
N LYS A 29 15.21 4.92 -8.92
CA LYS A 29 14.98 6.28 -9.43
C LYS A 29 13.46 6.51 -9.61
N PRO A 30 12.88 7.56 -9.00
CA PRO A 30 11.47 7.91 -9.20
C PRO A 30 11.11 8.04 -10.67
N SER A 31 9.86 7.68 -11.01
CA SER A 31 9.34 7.95 -12.36
C SER A 31 9.41 9.45 -12.66
N PRO A 32 9.77 9.87 -13.88
CA PRO A 32 9.68 11.27 -14.29
C PRO A 32 8.28 11.88 -14.13
N THR A 33 7.22 11.08 -13.98
CA THR A 33 5.84 11.54 -13.68
C THR A 33 5.56 11.74 -12.17
N ARG A 34 6.51 11.39 -11.30
CA ARG A 34 6.43 11.44 -9.82
C ARG A 34 7.70 12.04 -9.22
N GLU A 35 8.10 13.23 -9.70
CA GLU A 35 9.30 13.89 -9.18
C GLU A 35 9.04 14.48 -7.79
N PRO A 36 9.99 14.35 -6.84
CA PRO A 36 9.90 15.03 -5.55
C PRO A 36 9.80 16.55 -5.70
N ALA A 37 9.07 17.21 -4.79
CA ALA A 37 9.04 18.66 -4.74
C ALA A 37 10.47 19.22 -4.60
N GLY A 38 10.78 20.28 -5.36
CA GLY A 38 12.12 20.89 -5.39
C GLY A 38 13.16 20.14 -6.22
N ALA A 39 12.78 19.09 -6.96
CA ALA A 39 13.73 18.33 -7.78
C ALA A 39 14.34 19.12 -8.95
N MET A 40 13.55 19.98 -9.59
CA MET A 40 14.03 20.94 -10.60
C MET A 40 14.00 22.36 -10.02
N PRO A 41 15.05 23.16 -10.24
CA PRO A 41 15.05 24.57 -9.86
C PRO A 41 14.08 25.37 -10.74
N SER A 42 13.60 26.51 -10.23
CA SER A 42 12.74 27.42 -11.00
C SER A 42 13.50 28.12 -12.14
N ILE A 43 14.80 28.33 -11.97
CA ILE A 43 15.71 28.90 -12.95
C ILE A 43 16.88 27.93 -13.11
N PRO A 44 17.14 27.40 -14.31
CA PRO A 44 18.30 26.55 -14.57
C PRO A 44 19.63 27.30 -14.36
N ASP A 45 20.63 26.61 -13.82
CA ASP A 45 21.97 27.14 -13.56
C ASP A 45 22.77 27.38 -14.86
N SER A 46 22.42 26.65 -15.92
CA SER A 46 23.00 26.81 -17.25
C SER A 46 21.93 27.12 -18.31
N ASP A 47 22.26 28.03 -19.22
CA ASP A 47 21.47 28.34 -20.41
C ASP A 47 21.62 27.29 -21.53
N LYS A 48 22.68 26.47 -21.47
CA LYS A 48 22.95 25.43 -22.45
C LYS A 48 21.92 24.30 -22.35
N ASN A 49 21.48 23.81 -23.51
CA ASN A 49 20.54 22.68 -23.59
C ASN A 49 21.20 21.33 -23.26
N ALA A 50 22.49 21.20 -23.53
CA ALA A 50 23.30 20.02 -23.19
C ALA A 50 24.79 20.38 -23.20
N LEU A 51 25.60 19.56 -22.53
CA LEU A 51 27.06 19.55 -22.66
C LEU A 51 27.49 18.32 -23.47
N THR A 52 28.54 18.44 -24.28
CA THR A 52 29.11 17.30 -25.03
C THR A 52 30.28 16.62 -24.30
N ARG A 53 30.74 17.23 -23.21
CA ARG A 53 31.77 16.74 -22.29
C ARG A 53 31.45 17.29 -20.91
N ILE A 54 31.58 16.48 -19.87
CA ILE A 54 31.57 16.91 -18.48
C ILE A 54 33.01 16.77 -17.99
N ALA A 55 33.73 17.89 -17.88
CA ALA A 55 35.15 17.91 -17.52
C ALA A 55 35.38 18.11 -16.02
N SER A 56 34.33 18.40 -15.25
CA SER A 56 34.41 18.58 -13.80
C SER A 56 33.07 18.28 -13.12
N GLN A 57 33.10 18.15 -11.79
CA GLN A 57 31.89 18.09 -10.96
C GLN A 57 31.00 19.33 -11.18
N LYS A 58 31.59 20.51 -11.32
CA LYS A 58 30.87 21.77 -11.58
C LYS A 58 30.07 21.72 -12.89
N ASP A 59 30.63 21.10 -13.93
CA ASP A 59 29.91 20.90 -15.19
C ASP A 59 28.68 20.01 -14.98
N PHE A 60 28.84 18.90 -14.26
CA PHE A 60 27.73 17.99 -13.95
C PHE A 60 26.65 18.72 -13.14
N ASP A 61 27.03 19.42 -12.07
CA ASP A 61 26.11 20.14 -11.19
C ASP A 61 25.30 21.20 -11.96
N SER A 62 25.92 21.89 -12.93
CA SER A 62 25.28 22.94 -13.74
C SER A 62 24.13 22.46 -14.64
N ILE A 63 24.05 21.15 -14.89
CA ILE A 63 23.02 20.53 -15.75
C ILE A 63 22.24 19.42 -15.04
N ALA A 64 22.65 19.05 -13.83
CA ALA A 64 22.01 18.02 -13.04
C ALA A 64 20.80 18.58 -12.29
N ARG A 65 19.79 17.74 -12.14
CA ARG A 65 18.69 17.95 -11.21
C ARG A 65 18.77 16.91 -10.10
N THR A 66 18.23 17.20 -8.93
CA THR A 66 18.44 16.36 -7.76
C THR A 66 17.12 15.80 -7.27
N TYR A 67 16.95 14.48 -7.30
CA TYR A 67 15.82 13.86 -6.59
C TYR A 67 16.13 13.79 -5.09
N HIS A 68 15.10 14.04 -4.28
CA HIS A 68 15.21 14.08 -2.81
C HIS A 68 16.35 14.98 -2.30
N PRO A 69 16.38 16.27 -2.69
CA PRO A 69 17.43 17.18 -2.26
C PRO A 69 17.47 17.26 -0.72
N ASN A 70 18.66 17.43 -0.17
CA ASN A 70 18.90 17.51 1.28
C ASN A 70 18.56 16.23 2.07
N THR A 71 18.52 15.07 1.41
CA THR A 71 18.33 13.77 2.08
C THR A 71 19.54 12.85 1.86
N PRO A 72 19.72 11.80 2.70
CA PRO A 72 20.71 10.75 2.45
C PRO A 72 20.51 10.04 1.09
N TYR A 73 19.29 10.06 0.55
CA TYR A 73 18.91 9.50 -0.75
C TYR A 73 18.97 10.53 -1.89
N SER A 74 19.62 11.67 -1.67
CA SER A 74 19.82 12.67 -2.70
C SER A 74 20.49 12.01 -3.91
N LEU A 75 19.82 12.11 -5.05
CA LEU A 75 20.24 11.53 -6.32
C LEU A 75 20.39 12.64 -7.37
N PRO A 76 21.51 13.39 -7.32
CA PRO A 76 21.89 14.29 -8.40
C PRO A 76 22.05 13.49 -9.69
N HIS A 77 21.36 13.90 -10.74
CA HIS A 77 21.37 13.17 -12.00
C HIS A 77 21.14 14.05 -13.21
N THR A 78 21.64 13.58 -14.35
CA THR A 78 21.43 14.17 -15.66
C THR A 78 21.05 13.09 -16.68
N MET A 79 20.20 13.43 -17.65
CA MET A 79 19.89 12.57 -18.79
C MET A 79 21.01 12.65 -19.82
N PHE A 80 21.19 11.60 -20.61
CA PHE A 80 22.07 11.63 -21.78
C PHE A 80 21.38 11.09 -23.03
N VAL A 81 21.86 11.55 -24.18
CA VAL A 81 21.60 10.99 -25.52
C VAL A 81 22.95 10.73 -26.19
N ILE A 82 23.11 9.55 -26.77
CA ILE A 82 24.24 9.21 -27.65
C ILE A 82 23.70 9.08 -29.07
N ASP A 83 24.22 9.88 -30.00
CA ASP A 83 23.87 9.78 -31.42
C ASP A 83 24.88 8.88 -32.14
N ARG A 84 24.46 7.65 -32.45
CA ARG A 84 25.31 6.65 -33.12
C ARG A 84 25.64 7.03 -34.55
N ARG A 85 24.79 7.83 -35.23
CA ARG A 85 25.10 8.34 -36.58
C ARG A 85 26.19 9.42 -36.57
N ALA A 86 26.39 10.08 -35.44
CA ALA A 86 27.41 11.10 -35.24
C ALA A 86 28.64 10.54 -34.50
N LYS A 87 29.09 9.33 -34.84
CA LYS A 87 30.25 8.65 -34.21
C LYS A 87 30.13 8.56 -32.68
N ASN A 88 28.96 8.13 -32.19
CA ASN A 88 28.63 8.04 -30.76
C ASN A 88 28.81 9.37 -30.00
N LYS A 89 28.50 10.50 -30.63
CA LYS A 89 28.53 11.81 -29.96
C LYS A 89 27.55 11.82 -28.78
N VAL A 90 28.06 12.15 -27.60
CA VAL A 90 27.28 12.23 -26.36
C VAL A 90 26.74 13.65 -26.16
N TYR A 91 25.49 13.73 -25.71
CA TYR A 91 24.83 14.93 -25.24
C TYR A 91 24.36 14.68 -23.81
N PHE A 92 25.04 15.26 -22.83
CA PHE A 92 24.60 15.31 -21.43
C PHE A 92 23.57 16.44 -21.30
N ILE A 93 22.30 16.06 -21.25
CA ILE A 93 21.15 16.96 -21.35
C ILE A 93 21.05 17.82 -20.10
N ASN A 94 20.78 19.11 -20.27
CA ASN A 94 20.39 19.95 -19.15
C ASN A 94 19.04 19.49 -18.57
N SER A 95 19.11 18.71 -17.50
CA SER A 95 17.95 18.08 -16.87
C SER A 95 17.18 19.06 -15.98
N GLN A 96 17.72 20.25 -15.74
CA GLN A 96 16.99 21.38 -15.17
C GLN A 96 16.09 22.07 -16.22
N ARG A 97 16.38 21.90 -17.52
CA ARG A 97 15.59 22.44 -18.65
C ARG A 97 14.65 21.42 -19.28
N PHE A 98 15.10 20.17 -19.42
CA PHE A 98 14.35 19.11 -20.10
C PHE A 98 13.94 18.00 -19.13
N ARG A 99 12.66 17.66 -19.12
CA ARG A 99 12.12 16.61 -18.25
C ARG A 99 12.24 15.21 -18.85
N PHE A 100 12.13 15.11 -20.17
CA PHE A 100 12.21 13.84 -20.91
C PHE A 100 13.21 13.94 -22.08
N HIS A 101 13.83 12.81 -22.46
CA HIS A 101 14.71 12.75 -23.65
C HIS A 101 14.02 13.21 -24.93
N LYS A 102 12.72 12.92 -25.09
CA LYS A 102 11.94 13.39 -26.24
C LYS A 102 11.93 14.91 -26.36
N ASP A 103 11.84 15.62 -25.25
CA ASP A 103 11.72 17.08 -25.25
C ASP A 103 13.03 17.69 -25.77
N PHE A 104 14.16 17.14 -25.34
CA PHE A 104 15.48 17.52 -25.82
C PHE A 104 15.65 17.22 -27.32
N LEU A 105 15.32 16.01 -27.76
CA LEU A 105 15.48 15.58 -29.16
C LEU A 105 14.64 16.44 -30.12
N LEU A 106 13.41 16.76 -29.73
CA LEU A 106 12.51 17.62 -30.50
C LEU A 106 12.98 19.08 -30.50
N ALA A 107 13.45 19.59 -29.34
CA ALA A 107 13.93 20.97 -29.23
C ALA A 107 15.25 21.22 -29.96
N THR A 108 16.08 20.19 -30.12
CA THR A 108 17.38 20.26 -30.81
C THR A 108 17.32 19.83 -32.28
N TYR A 109 16.12 19.52 -32.80
CA TYR A 109 15.91 19.05 -34.17
C TYR A 109 16.71 17.79 -34.55
N LEU A 110 17.17 17.02 -33.55
CA LEU A 110 17.77 15.70 -33.77
C LEU A 110 16.73 14.69 -34.29
N VAL A 111 15.44 14.96 -34.01
CA VAL A 111 14.28 14.25 -34.52
C VAL A 111 13.24 15.27 -35.04
N PRO A 112 12.51 14.98 -36.15
CA PRO A 112 11.42 15.83 -36.63
C PRO A 112 10.31 16.04 -35.59
N ARG A 113 9.69 17.23 -35.62
CA ARG A 113 8.52 17.51 -34.75
C ARG A 113 7.36 16.57 -35.10
N GLY A 114 6.75 15.96 -34.08
CA GLY A 114 5.60 15.06 -34.22
C GLY A 114 5.94 13.60 -34.53
N ALA A 115 7.22 13.23 -34.63
CA ALA A 115 7.62 11.84 -34.80
C ALA A 115 7.31 10.99 -33.55
N ASP A 116 6.90 9.73 -33.76
CA ASP A 116 6.88 8.75 -32.67
C ASP A 116 8.33 8.43 -32.27
N VAL A 117 8.67 8.80 -31.05
CA VAL A 117 10.01 8.69 -30.47
C VAL A 117 10.11 7.57 -29.46
N PHE A 118 9.02 6.87 -29.12
CA PHE A 118 9.09 5.86 -28.06
C PHE A 118 9.76 4.57 -28.56
N LYS A 119 9.18 3.94 -29.58
CA LYS A 119 9.70 2.68 -30.11
C LYS A 119 11.12 2.80 -30.71
N PRO A 120 11.44 3.81 -31.55
CA PRO A 120 12.75 3.95 -32.19
C PRO A 120 13.91 4.30 -31.24
N ILE A 121 13.60 4.64 -29.99
CA ILE A 121 14.59 5.08 -29.00
C ILE A 121 14.76 4.06 -27.87
N TYR A 122 13.69 3.38 -27.46
CA TYR A 122 13.72 2.49 -26.30
C TYR A 122 13.64 1.00 -26.66
N ILE A 123 13.12 0.65 -27.85
CA ILE A 123 12.77 -0.73 -28.19
C ILE A 123 13.65 -1.29 -29.31
N ASP A 124 13.87 -0.51 -30.38
CA ASP A 124 14.58 -1.02 -31.56
C ASP A 124 16.06 -1.36 -31.25
N THR A 125 16.54 -2.48 -31.78
CA THR A 125 17.90 -2.99 -31.56
C THR A 125 18.95 -2.31 -32.44
N ASP A 126 18.55 -1.74 -33.58
CA ASP A 126 19.43 -0.96 -34.47
C ASP A 126 19.31 0.56 -34.25
N ARG A 127 18.67 0.97 -33.16
CA ARG A 127 18.29 2.36 -32.88
C ARG A 127 19.44 3.34 -33.04
N ARG A 128 19.15 4.53 -33.60
CA ARG A 128 20.10 5.63 -33.75
C ARG A 128 20.57 6.18 -32.40
N PHE A 129 19.64 6.34 -31.46
CA PHE A 129 19.91 6.99 -30.19
C PHE A 129 19.99 5.98 -29.06
N ILE A 130 21.02 6.11 -28.22
CA ILE A 130 21.06 5.45 -26.92
C ILE A 130 20.73 6.52 -25.88
N VAL A 131 19.71 6.28 -25.06
CA VAL A 131 19.25 7.25 -24.08
C VAL A 131 19.26 6.65 -22.69
N GLY A 132 19.66 7.43 -21.72
CA GLY A 132 19.73 6.96 -20.33
C GLY A 132 19.92 8.10 -19.35
N THR A 133 20.32 7.75 -18.15
CA THR A 133 20.60 8.70 -17.06
C THR A 133 21.96 8.42 -16.47
N ILE A 134 22.69 9.47 -16.11
CA ILE A 134 23.84 9.41 -15.20
C ILE A 134 23.43 9.98 -13.85
N ALA A 135 23.77 9.31 -12.76
CA ALA A 135 23.45 9.73 -11.41
C ALA A 135 24.62 9.48 -10.45
N TRP A 136 24.80 10.38 -9.48
CA TRP A 136 25.69 10.17 -8.35
C TRP A 136 24.99 9.32 -7.28
N GLN A 137 25.46 8.09 -7.08
CA GLN A 137 24.92 7.16 -6.08
C GLN A 137 25.65 7.38 -4.75
N ARG A 138 25.00 8.07 -3.81
CA ARG A 138 25.59 8.35 -2.49
C ARG A 138 25.94 7.10 -1.68
N THR A 139 25.13 6.05 -1.75
CA THR A 139 25.31 4.83 -0.94
C THR A 139 26.55 4.02 -1.31
N VAL A 140 27.07 4.20 -2.53
CA VAL A 140 28.27 3.51 -3.03
C VAL A 140 29.35 4.48 -3.49
N GLU A 141 29.12 5.78 -3.30
CA GLU A 141 30.01 6.90 -3.66
C GLU A 141 30.56 6.83 -5.09
N LYS A 142 29.70 6.52 -6.06
CA LYS A 142 30.08 6.41 -7.48
C LYS A 142 29.09 7.08 -8.41
N PHE A 143 29.58 7.56 -9.54
CA PHE A 143 28.74 7.85 -10.69
C PHE A 143 28.30 6.55 -11.35
N THR A 144 27.00 6.46 -11.63
CA THR A 144 26.41 5.35 -12.38
C THR A 144 25.66 5.86 -13.58
N TRP A 145 25.65 5.08 -14.66
CA TRP A 145 24.76 5.30 -15.78
C TRP A 145 23.80 4.13 -15.93
N GLU A 146 22.55 4.41 -16.31
CA GLU A 146 21.49 3.42 -16.37
C GLU A 146 20.55 3.65 -17.56
N LEU A 147 19.97 2.55 -18.04
CA LEU A 147 18.89 2.54 -19.04
C LEU A 147 17.54 2.35 -18.37
N TRP A 148 16.46 2.60 -19.11
CA TRP A 148 15.13 2.25 -18.64
C TRP A 148 15.00 0.72 -18.47
N GLU A 149 14.26 0.24 -17.46
CA GLU A 149 14.11 -1.19 -17.15
C GLU A 149 13.61 -2.01 -18.36
N GLY A 150 12.68 -1.45 -19.14
CA GLY A 150 12.12 -2.10 -20.32
C GLY A 150 13.02 -2.05 -21.56
N ASP A 151 14.14 -1.32 -21.51
CA ASP A 151 15.04 -1.12 -22.67
C ASP A 151 15.70 -2.43 -23.10
N LEU A 152 15.53 -2.80 -24.38
CA LEU A 152 16.02 -4.02 -25.02
C LEU A 152 17.51 -3.92 -25.47
N ALA A 153 18.34 -3.11 -24.81
CA ALA A 153 19.75 -2.94 -25.17
C ALA A 153 20.51 -4.28 -25.21
N THR A 154 21.25 -4.48 -26.31
CA THR A 154 22.15 -5.61 -26.49
C THR A 154 23.50 -5.35 -25.79
N PRO A 155 24.35 -6.39 -25.59
CA PRO A 155 25.69 -6.21 -25.03
C PRO A 155 26.53 -5.16 -25.78
N GLU A 156 26.40 -5.09 -27.11
CA GLU A 156 27.11 -4.11 -27.95
C GLU A 156 26.63 -2.67 -27.67
N ILE A 157 25.33 -2.46 -27.49
CA ILE A 157 24.77 -1.15 -27.12
C ILE A 157 25.28 -0.74 -25.75
N ILE A 158 25.27 -1.65 -24.78
CA ILE A 158 25.74 -1.38 -23.41
C ILE A 158 27.22 -1.01 -23.44
N LYS A 159 28.06 -1.80 -24.13
CA LYS A 159 29.49 -1.54 -24.25
C LYS A 159 29.77 -0.21 -24.94
N SER A 160 29.12 0.04 -26.08
CA SER A 160 29.28 1.28 -26.84
C SER A 160 28.85 2.51 -26.04
N ALA A 161 27.79 2.42 -25.23
CA ALA A 161 27.35 3.51 -24.37
C ALA A 161 28.35 3.76 -23.24
N ASN A 162 28.81 2.68 -22.59
CA ASN A 162 29.80 2.76 -21.52
C ASN A 162 31.08 3.47 -21.99
N ASP A 163 31.60 3.09 -23.16
CA ASP A 163 32.84 3.64 -23.71
C ASP A 163 32.68 5.12 -24.08
N ALA A 164 31.56 5.49 -24.71
CA ALA A 164 31.28 6.87 -25.09
C ALA A 164 31.12 7.79 -23.87
N ILE A 165 30.42 7.32 -22.83
CA ILE A 165 30.25 8.07 -21.57
C ILE A 165 31.60 8.25 -20.88
N ASN A 166 32.36 7.17 -20.66
CA ASN A 166 33.64 7.24 -19.95
C ASN A 166 34.73 8.02 -20.71
N ALA A 167 34.66 8.11 -22.05
CA ALA A 167 35.57 8.97 -22.82
C ALA A 167 35.29 10.49 -22.68
N THR A 168 34.08 10.85 -22.22
CA THR A 168 33.59 12.23 -22.20
C THR A 168 33.14 12.72 -20.81
N PHE A 169 33.29 11.89 -19.78
CA PHE A 169 33.02 12.20 -18.38
C PHE A 169 34.34 12.27 -17.59
N PHE A 170 34.41 13.16 -16.59
CA PHE A 170 35.64 13.49 -15.87
C PHE A 170 36.17 12.39 -14.92
N THR A 171 35.36 11.39 -14.63
CA THR A 171 35.65 10.29 -13.71
C THR A 171 34.97 9.01 -14.21
N PRO A 172 35.43 7.80 -13.84
CA PRO A 172 34.75 6.57 -14.22
C PRO A 172 33.26 6.57 -13.82
N VAL A 173 32.42 6.14 -14.75
CA VAL A 173 30.97 6.00 -14.58
C VAL A 173 30.60 4.54 -14.78
N ALA A 174 30.19 3.87 -13.69
CA ALA A 174 29.84 2.46 -13.70
C ALA A 174 28.46 2.22 -14.33
N TYR A 175 28.27 1.07 -14.98
CA TYR A 175 26.96 0.68 -15.49
C TYR A 175 26.09 0.12 -14.36
N LYS A 176 24.86 0.60 -14.24
CA LYS A 176 23.86 0.08 -13.31
C LYS A 176 22.72 -0.58 -14.10
N PRO A 177 22.62 -1.92 -14.12
CA PRO A 177 21.52 -2.62 -14.78
C PRO A 177 20.21 -2.41 -14.01
N ASN A 178 19.12 -2.18 -14.75
CA ASN A 178 17.79 -1.96 -14.18
C ASN A 178 16.81 -3.12 -14.42
N SER A 179 17.28 -4.24 -14.99
CA SER A 179 16.53 -5.49 -15.15
C SER A 179 17.47 -6.69 -15.18
N ILE A 180 16.94 -7.89 -14.88
CA ILE A 180 17.71 -9.16 -14.94
C ILE A 180 18.35 -9.33 -16.32
N ARG A 181 17.61 -9.04 -17.39
CA ARG A 181 18.15 -9.12 -18.76
C ARG A 181 19.35 -8.20 -18.97
N GLN A 182 19.32 -6.97 -18.45
CA GLN A 182 20.44 -6.04 -18.56
C GLN A 182 21.65 -6.48 -17.72
N GLU A 183 21.38 -7.11 -16.58
CA GLU A 183 22.42 -7.69 -15.73
C GLU A 183 23.14 -8.84 -16.46
N ASP A 184 22.38 -9.75 -17.06
CA ASP A 184 22.89 -10.86 -17.87
C ASP A 184 23.67 -10.36 -19.09
N ALA A 185 23.08 -9.42 -19.86
CA ALA A 185 23.69 -8.85 -21.06
C ALA A 185 25.00 -8.08 -20.78
N SER A 186 25.23 -7.64 -19.54
CA SER A 186 26.43 -6.90 -19.15
C SER A 186 27.46 -7.73 -18.40
N ALA A 187 27.17 -9.00 -18.08
CA ALA A 187 27.99 -9.82 -17.19
C ALA A 187 29.40 -10.06 -17.73
N GLU A 188 29.55 -10.26 -19.04
CA GLU A 188 30.81 -10.64 -19.70
C GLU A 188 31.50 -9.47 -20.43
N LEU A 189 30.98 -8.24 -20.29
CA LEU A 189 31.47 -7.07 -21.04
C LEU A 189 32.77 -6.46 -20.50
N GLY A 190 33.25 -6.90 -19.33
CA GLY A 190 34.43 -6.34 -18.67
C GLY A 190 34.29 -4.86 -18.26
N ILE A 191 33.06 -4.36 -18.12
CA ILE A 191 32.77 -3.00 -17.66
C ILE A 191 32.55 -2.98 -16.14
N GLU A 192 32.84 -1.85 -15.50
CA GLU A 192 32.51 -1.66 -14.09
C GLU A 192 30.99 -1.61 -13.90
N ARG A 193 30.47 -2.39 -12.95
CA ARG A 193 29.04 -2.48 -12.65
C ARG A 193 28.73 -2.17 -11.19
N VAL A 194 27.57 -1.55 -10.96
CA VAL A 194 26.98 -1.37 -9.63
C VAL A 194 25.62 -2.05 -9.64
N LEU A 195 25.46 -3.12 -8.87
CA LEU A 195 24.18 -3.84 -8.82
C LEU A 195 23.24 -3.21 -7.80
N GLN A 196 21.94 -3.48 -7.97
CA GLN A 196 20.93 -3.00 -7.02
C GLN A 196 21.18 -3.55 -5.60
N SER A 197 21.73 -4.76 -5.48
CA SER A 197 22.16 -5.35 -4.21
C SER A 197 23.25 -4.53 -3.51
N ASP A 198 24.15 -3.90 -4.26
CA ASP A 198 25.27 -3.13 -3.70
C ASP A 198 24.79 -1.80 -3.14
N ILE A 199 23.81 -1.18 -3.81
CA ILE A 199 23.13 0.03 -3.34
C ILE A 199 22.31 -0.25 -2.07
N ASN A 200 21.63 -1.40 -2.02
CA ASN A 200 20.76 -1.78 -0.91
C ASN A 200 21.53 -2.18 0.36
N LYS A 201 22.73 -2.76 0.25
CA LYS A 201 23.56 -3.16 1.41
C LYS A 201 23.91 -1.99 2.34
N ASN A 202 23.95 -0.76 1.82
CA ASN A 202 24.36 0.44 2.55
C ASN A 202 23.19 1.35 2.96
N GLN A 203 21.94 0.90 2.84
CA GLN A 203 20.78 1.70 3.25
C GLN A 203 20.55 1.60 4.78
N GLU A 204 20.72 2.71 5.49
CA GLU A 204 20.62 2.77 6.96
C GLU A 204 19.19 3.01 7.48
N TYR A 205 18.29 3.51 6.62
CA TYR A 205 16.91 3.86 6.98
C TYR A 205 15.93 3.54 5.85
N LEU A 206 14.71 3.13 6.18
CA LEU A 206 13.63 3.00 5.21
C LEU A 206 12.30 3.29 5.87
N ALA A 207 11.64 4.37 5.45
CA ALA A 207 10.29 4.66 5.87
C ALA A 207 9.29 3.78 5.10
N LEU A 208 8.62 2.86 5.79
CA LEU A 208 7.56 2.02 5.21
C LEU A 208 6.18 2.68 5.38
N ASN A 209 5.95 3.32 6.53
CA ASN A 209 4.84 4.19 6.83
C ASN A 209 5.34 5.35 7.72
N PRO A 210 5.54 6.57 7.19
CA PRO A 210 5.87 7.74 8.01
C PRO A 210 4.73 8.08 8.97
N GLY A 211 5.05 8.75 10.08
CA GLY A 211 4.07 9.15 11.06
C GLY A 211 4.73 9.63 12.34
N LYS A 212 3.91 10.14 13.25
CA LYS A 212 4.33 10.49 14.60
C LYS A 212 3.64 9.57 15.59
N ALA A 213 4.38 9.21 16.64
CA ALA A 213 3.86 8.41 17.73
C ALA A 213 4.47 8.86 19.05
N VAL A 214 3.70 8.74 20.12
CA VAL A 214 4.21 8.80 21.48
C VAL A 214 3.94 7.46 22.12
N GLY A 215 4.97 6.86 22.72
CA GLY A 215 4.85 5.57 23.36
C GLY A 215 6.10 5.15 24.12
N ARG A 216 5.95 4.12 24.94
CA ARG A 216 7.08 3.47 25.64
C ARG A 216 7.88 2.66 24.63
N VAL A 217 9.19 2.90 24.53
CA VAL A 217 10.05 2.06 23.69
C VAL A 217 10.17 0.68 24.33
N HIS A 218 9.99 -0.37 23.54
CA HIS A 218 10.13 -1.76 23.99
C HIS A 218 10.94 -2.53 22.96
N ILE A 219 12.16 -2.92 23.34
CA ILE A 219 13.04 -3.73 22.48
C ILE A 219 12.73 -5.20 22.70
N ILE A 220 12.35 -5.89 21.62
CA ILE A 220 11.98 -7.31 21.66
C ILE A 220 13.01 -8.08 20.85
N ASP A 221 13.87 -8.81 21.57
CA ASP A 221 14.92 -9.63 20.96
C ASP A 221 14.37 -10.84 20.20
N LYS A 222 13.33 -11.47 20.75
CA LYS A 222 12.62 -12.59 20.15
C LYS A 222 11.15 -12.51 20.55
N LEU A 223 10.26 -12.56 19.56
CA LEU A 223 8.83 -12.62 19.83
C LEU A 223 8.43 -14.08 20.09
N ASP A 224 8.03 -14.38 21.31
CA ASP A 224 7.41 -15.65 21.70
C ASP A 224 6.17 -15.40 22.58
N ASP A 225 5.44 -16.46 22.93
CA ASP A 225 4.17 -16.38 23.66
C ASP A 225 4.29 -15.79 25.08
N THR A 226 5.52 -15.58 25.56
CA THR A 226 5.79 -14.97 26.87
C THR A 226 5.93 -13.46 26.82
N VAL A 227 6.20 -12.88 25.63
CA VAL A 227 6.38 -11.44 25.46
C VAL A 227 5.03 -10.74 25.44
N GLU A 228 4.80 -9.90 26.44
CA GLU A 228 3.64 -9.02 26.49
C GLU A 228 3.96 -7.69 25.79
N ILE A 229 3.13 -7.31 24.82
CA ILE A 229 3.25 -6.05 24.09
C ILE A 229 2.07 -5.16 24.46
N GLY A 230 2.39 -3.99 25.02
CA GLY A 230 1.41 -2.96 25.35
C GLY A 230 0.94 -2.17 24.12
N ASP A 231 -0.29 -1.65 24.16
CA ASP A 231 -0.84 -0.83 23.09
C ASP A 231 -0.28 0.60 23.06
N ASN A 232 0.44 1.00 24.11
CA ASN A 232 1.15 2.26 24.28
C ASN A 232 2.64 2.17 23.89
N GLU A 233 3.07 1.09 23.25
CA GLU A 233 4.50 0.83 22.99
C GLU A 233 4.95 1.19 21.57
N ILE A 234 6.18 1.67 21.44
CA ILE A 234 6.93 1.75 20.18
C ILE A 234 7.88 0.57 20.20
N ILE A 235 7.61 -0.45 19.39
CA ILE A 235 8.39 -1.68 19.42
C ILE A 235 9.62 -1.59 18.52
N VAL A 236 10.72 -2.15 18.99
CA VAL A 236 11.95 -2.33 18.22
C VAL A 236 12.19 -3.83 18.07
N LEU A 237 12.14 -4.32 16.84
CA LEU A 237 12.22 -5.74 16.50
C LEU A 237 13.46 -6.02 15.67
N LYS A 238 14.10 -7.17 15.89
CA LYS A 238 15.16 -7.65 14.98
C LYS A 238 14.62 -8.05 13.61
N GLU A 239 13.43 -8.63 13.57
CA GLU A 239 12.75 -9.06 12.36
C GLU A 239 11.23 -8.97 12.53
N LEU A 240 10.50 -8.86 11.41
CA LEU A 240 9.04 -8.74 11.46
C LEU A 240 8.39 -10.10 11.75
N PRO A 241 7.50 -10.18 12.75
CA PRO A 241 6.71 -11.38 13.00
C PRO A 241 5.58 -11.53 11.96
N ILE A 242 5.00 -12.73 11.91
CA ILE A 242 3.84 -13.04 11.04
C ILE A 242 2.61 -12.22 11.45
N SER A 243 2.45 -12.00 12.75
CA SER A 243 1.38 -11.21 13.35
C SER A 243 1.93 -10.36 14.48
N LEU A 244 1.35 -9.19 14.67
CA LEU A 244 1.72 -8.28 15.74
C LEU A 244 0.42 -7.71 16.34
N PRO A 245 0.28 -7.65 17.68
CA PRO A 245 -0.78 -6.87 18.29
C PRO A 245 -0.57 -5.38 17.96
N PRO A 246 -1.61 -4.53 18.00
CA PRO A 246 -1.40 -3.16 17.56
C PRO A 246 -0.64 -2.33 18.61
N VAL A 247 0.24 -1.47 18.11
CA VAL A 247 1.26 -0.70 18.88
C VAL A 247 1.26 0.76 18.44
N ARG A 248 1.98 1.64 19.13
CA ARG A 248 2.16 3.06 18.77
C ARG A 248 3.17 3.30 17.67
N GLY A 249 4.13 2.40 17.46
CA GLY A 249 5.11 2.51 16.38
C GLY A 249 5.89 1.22 16.21
N ILE A 250 6.45 1.01 15.01
CA ILE A 250 7.19 -0.19 14.64
C ILE A 250 8.54 0.22 14.05
N ILE A 251 9.61 -0.32 14.64
CA ILE A 251 10.97 -0.15 14.14
C ILE A 251 11.58 -1.55 13.95
N VAL A 252 12.14 -1.81 12.78
CA VAL A 252 12.75 -3.12 12.46
C VAL A 252 14.23 -2.95 12.14
N ALA A 253 15.08 -3.79 12.73
CA ALA A 253 16.53 -3.75 12.55
C ALA A 253 17.01 -4.40 11.24
N LYS A 254 16.15 -5.17 10.58
CA LYS A 254 16.39 -5.80 9.27
C LYS A 254 15.37 -5.32 8.23
N PRO A 255 15.78 -5.07 6.97
CA PRO A 255 14.87 -4.59 5.94
C PRO A 255 13.73 -5.57 5.68
N SER A 256 12.54 -5.05 5.41
CA SER A 256 11.39 -5.83 4.98
C SER A 256 10.68 -5.19 3.80
N SER A 257 9.85 -5.95 3.08
CA SER A 257 9.15 -5.42 1.91
C SER A 257 8.05 -4.43 2.31
N PRO A 258 7.82 -3.35 1.54
CA PRO A 258 6.71 -2.40 1.76
C PRO A 258 5.32 -3.00 1.62
N LEU A 259 5.21 -4.15 0.95
CA LEU A 259 3.99 -4.92 0.77
C LEU A 259 3.75 -5.95 1.89
N SER A 260 4.56 -5.93 2.96
CA SER A 260 4.37 -6.85 4.08
C SER A 260 3.00 -6.62 4.73
N HIS A 261 2.39 -7.71 5.22
CA HIS A 261 1.12 -7.66 5.93
C HIS A 261 1.17 -6.67 7.12
N ILE A 262 2.31 -6.59 7.81
CA ILE A 262 2.54 -5.64 8.90
C ILE A 262 2.51 -4.19 8.41
N ASN A 263 3.02 -3.86 7.23
CA ASN A 263 2.97 -2.47 6.74
C ASN A 263 1.52 -2.03 6.43
N ILE A 264 0.70 -2.96 5.93
CA ILE A 264 -0.73 -2.71 5.73
C ILE A 264 -1.43 -2.46 7.09
N LEU A 265 -1.10 -3.25 8.10
CA LEU A 265 -1.62 -3.09 9.46
C LEU A 265 -1.19 -1.76 10.09
N ALA A 266 0.11 -1.43 10.05
CA ALA A 266 0.65 -0.18 10.60
C ALA A 266 -0.03 1.05 10.00
N LYS A 267 -0.30 1.01 8.69
CA LYS A 267 -1.06 2.06 8.02
C LYS A 267 -2.52 2.10 8.45
N GLY A 268 -3.16 0.94 8.64
CA GLY A 268 -4.51 0.83 9.20
C GLY A 268 -4.60 1.38 10.62
N TRP A 269 -3.54 1.24 11.42
CA TRP A 269 -3.42 1.81 12.77
C TRP A 269 -2.94 3.26 12.78
N ASN A 270 -2.56 3.81 11.62
CA ASN A 270 -1.98 5.14 11.48
C ASN A 270 -0.74 5.35 12.37
N VAL A 271 0.16 4.37 12.41
CA VAL A 271 1.39 4.41 13.22
C VAL A 271 2.65 4.34 12.37
N PRO A 272 3.75 5.00 12.78
CA PRO A 272 5.00 4.94 12.05
C PRO A 272 5.54 3.51 12.00
N ASN A 273 5.99 3.09 10.81
CA ASN A 273 6.63 1.82 10.54
C ASN A 273 7.89 2.05 9.70
N VAL A 274 9.06 1.72 10.24
CA VAL A 274 10.34 1.99 9.59
C VAL A 274 11.31 0.82 9.76
N TYR A 275 12.24 0.70 8.83
CA TYR A 275 13.48 -0.01 9.04
C TYR A 275 14.58 0.99 9.41
N ILE A 276 15.35 0.66 10.45
CA ILE A 276 16.55 1.40 10.88
C ILE A 276 17.63 0.34 11.09
N LYS A 277 18.78 0.50 10.44
CA LYS A 277 19.91 -0.42 10.58
C LYS A 277 20.37 -0.48 12.04
N ASP A 278 20.54 -1.69 12.57
CA ASP A 278 20.99 -1.95 13.95
C ASP A 278 20.13 -1.25 15.04
N ALA A 279 18.83 -1.06 14.78
CA ALA A 279 17.90 -0.36 15.69
C ALA A 279 17.88 -0.92 17.12
N ASP A 280 18.01 -2.24 17.27
CA ASP A 280 18.04 -2.96 18.55
C ASP A 280 19.24 -2.54 19.43
N LYS A 281 20.34 -2.12 18.79
CA LYS A 281 21.51 -1.58 19.48
C LYS A 281 21.37 -0.08 19.69
N LEU A 282 20.90 0.64 18.66
CA LEU A 282 20.82 2.10 18.63
C LEU A 282 19.87 2.68 19.69
N PHE A 283 18.80 1.94 20.02
CA PHE A 283 17.78 2.40 20.95
C PHE A 283 17.85 1.75 22.34
N ARG A 284 18.92 1.01 22.64
CA ARG A 284 19.07 0.27 23.91
C ARG A 284 19.00 1.16 25.15
N ASP A 285 19.47 2.40 25.04
CA ASP A 285 19.40 3.42 26.10
C ASP A 285 18.00 4.04 26.29
N LYS A 286 17.08 3.78 25.36
CA LYS A 286 15.72 4.35 25.35
C LYS A 286 14.66 3.34 25.76
N ASP A 287 15.04 2.07 25.85
CA ASP A 287 14.16 0.98 26.24
C ASP A 287 13.47 1.30 27.58
N THR A 288 12.20 0.93 27.68
CA THR A 288 11.29 1.20 28.82
C THR A 288 10.86 2.65 29.04
N PHE A 289 11.46 3.64 28.39
CA PHE A 289 11.10 5.06 28.52
C PHE A 289 10.07 5.50 27.47
N VAL A 290 9.30 6.55 27.79
CA VAL A 290 8.33 7.17 26.87
C VAL A 290 9.02 8.20 25.99
N TRP A 291 8.84 8.05 24.67
CA TRP A 291 9.42 8.93 23.68
C TRP A 291 8.39 9.36 22.64
N GLU A 292 8.60 10.54 22.06
CA GLU A 292 7.97 10.94 20.82
C GLU A 292 8.90 10.50 19.69
N PHE A 293 8.34 9.70 18.79
CA PHE A 293 8.97 9.19 17.60
C PHE A 293 8.33 9.84 16.37
N ASP A 294 9.13 10.64 15.66
CA ASP A 294 8.73 11.31 14.43
C ASP A 294 9.48 10.67 13.26
N ALA A 295 8.79 9.83 12.50
CA ALA A 295 9.31 9.18 11.31
C ALA A 295 8.85 9.92 10.05
N THR A 296 9.79 10.46 9.30
CA THR A 296 9.56 11.08 7.99
C THR A 296 9.98 10.15 6.87
N MET A 297 9.67 10.49 5.62
CA MET A 297 10.11 9.69 4.46
C MET A 297 11.64 9.50 4.37
N SER A 298 12.43 10.43 4.93
CA SER A 298 13.88 10.50 4.73
C SER A 298 14.71 10.38 6.00
N ASN A 299 14.09 10.59 7.18
CA ASN A 299 14.79 10.58 8.46
C ASN A 299 13.80 10.32 9.61
N TYR A 300 14.31 10.16 10.83
CA TYR A 300 13.50 10.07 12.04
C TYR A 300 14.07 10.92 13.17
N LYS A 301 13.26 11.20 14.19
CA LYS A 301 13.67 11.85 15.44
C LYS A 301 13.05 11.15 16.64
N PHE A 302 13.82 11.09 17.73
CA PHE A 302 13.35 10.69 19.06
C PHE A 302 13.50 11.88 19.99
N THR A 303 12.40 12.35 20.56
CA THR A 303 12.39 13.45 21.55
C THR A 303 11.85 12.94 22.89
N PRO A 304 12.52 13.26 24.02
CA PRO A 304 12.00 12.90 25.34
C PRO A 304 10.64 13.56 25.56
N VAL A 305 9.71 12.83 26.19
CA VAL A 305 8.38 13.36 26.50
C VAL A 305 8.23 13.61 27.98
N ASP A 306 7.64 14.76 28.31
CA ASP A 306 7.18 15.08 29.66
C ASP A 306 5.92 14.26 29.95
N VAL A 307 6.08 13.22 30.77
CA VAL A 307 5.02 12.24 31.08
C VAL A 307 3.85 12.89 31.82
N GLU A 308 4.07 13.96 32.58
CA GLU A 308 2.99 14.66 33.30
C GLU A 308 2.01 15.34 32.35
N LYS A 309 2.47 15.84 31.20
CA LYS A 309 1.59 16.40 30.16
C LYS A 309 0.78 15.35 29.41
N LEU A 310 1.27 14.11 29.33
CA LEU A 310 0.54 13.00 28.71
C LEU A 310 -0.62 12.51 29.58
N LYS A 311 -0.49 12.59 30.91
CA LYS A 311 -1.54 12.17 31.86
C LYS A 311 -2.81 13.02 31.74
N THR A 312 -2.69 14.29 31.34
CA THR A 312 -3.83 15.21 31.19
C THR A 312 -4.60 15.06 29.88
N ASP A 313 -4.05 14.36 28.88
CA ASP A 313 -4.65 14.15 27.56
C ASP A 313 -5.45 12.83 27.45
N PHE A 314 -5.82 12.25 28.60
CA PHE A 314 -6.55 10.98 28.68
C PHE A 314 -7.93 11.09 28.01
N ARG A 315 -8.15 10.30 26.95
CA ARG A 315 -9.46 10.11 26.34
C ARG A 315 -10.11 8.89 26.95
N SER A 316 -11.35 9.02 27.41
CA SER A 316 -12.11 7.89 27.93
C SER A 316 -12.27 6.82 26.85
N PRO A 317 -12.12 5.52 27.19
CA PRO A 317 -12.70 4.43 26.40
C PRO A 317 -14.18 4.75 26.09
N ASP A 318 -14.66 4.38 24.91
CA ASP A 318 -16.06 4.54 24.44
C ASP A 318 -16.54 5.93 23.96
N GLN A 319 -15.65 6.88 23.63
CA GLN A 319 -16.06 8.18 23.07
C GLN A 319 -16.69 8.10 21.67
N GLN A 320 -16.36 7.07 20.89
CA GLN A 320 -16.83 6.93 19.50
C GLN A 320 -18.01 5.95 19.44
N ILE A 321 -19.21 6.49 19.38
CA ILE A 321 -20.45 5.74 19.16
C ILE A 321 -20.71 5.69 17.65
N PRO A 322 -20.58 4.53 16.98
CA PRO A 322 -20.80 4.45 15.55
C PRO A 322 -22.29 4.59 15.22
N PRO A 323 -22.64 5.41 14.22
CA PRO A 323 -24.04 5.65 13.88
C PRO A 323 -24.72 4.35 13.42
N SER A 324 -25.95 4.14 13.89
CA SER A 324 -26.75 2.97 13.51
C SER A 324 -28.25 3.29 13.50
N ASN A 325 -29.00 2.56 12.67
CA ASN A 325 -30.45 2.56 12.67
C ASN A 325 -30.94 1.12 12.86
N LEU A 326 -31.47 0.84 14.05
CA LEU A 326 -31.90 -0.49 14.47
C LEU A 326 -33.40 -0.74 14.29
N THR A 327 -34.11 0.21 13.68
CA THR A 327 -35.56 0.09 13.41
C THR A 327 -35.84 -0.66 12.11
N VAL A 328 -34.89 -0.65 11.17
CA VAL A 328 -35.06 -1.25 9.84
C VAL A 328 -34.76 -2.74 9.88
N THR A 329 -35.77 -3.56 9.59
CA THR A 329 -35.70 -5.03 9.59
C THR A 329 -35.76 -5.65 8.19
N ARG A 330 -35.92 -4.83 7.15
CA ARG A 330 -35.99 -5.28 5.76
C ARG A 330 -34.66 -5.87 5.30
N LEU A 331 -34.70 -7.04 4.66
CA LEU A 331 -33.56 -7.60 3.94
C LEU A 331 -33.51 -6.95 2.56
N ALA A 332 -32.64 -5.97 2.36
CA ALA A 332 -32.53 -5.23 1.10
C ALA A 332 -31.53 -5.88 0.14
N GLY A 333 -31.92 -6.02 -1.13
CA GLY A 333 -31.01 -6.33 -2.22
C GLY A 333 -29.97 -5.21 -2.39
N LEU A 334 -28.79 -5.53 -2.94
CA LEU A 334 -27.73 -4.54 -3.13
C LEU A 334 -28.18 -3.38 -4.04
N ASN A 335 -28.99 -3.66 -5.07
CA ASN A 335 -29.57 -2.64 -5.96
C ASN A 335 -30.51 -1.64 -5.25
N GLU A 336 -31.06 -2.02 -4.10
CA GLU A 336 -31.95 -1.20 -3.28
C GLU A 336 -31.19 -0.37 -2.22
N GLN A 337 -29.88 -0.58 -2.07
CA GLN A 337 -29.06 0.10 -1.07
C GLN A 337 -28.37 1.33 -1.67
N ARG A 338 -28.20 2.37 -0.86
CA ARG A 338 -27.42 3.58 -1.15
C ARG A 338 -26.38 3.82 -0.08
N LYS A 339 -25.43 4.71 -0.35
CA LYS A 339 -24.38 5.09 0.60
C LYS A 339 -24.92 5.50 1.98
N SER A 340 -26.07 6.18 2.04
CA SER A 340 -26.72 6.59 3.30
C SER A 340 -27.21 5.41 4.15
N ASP A 341 -27.41 4.24 3.55
CA ASP A 341 -27.86 3.05 4.27
C ASP A 341 -26.71 2.34 5.01
N SER A 342 -25.51 2.93 5.05
CA SER A 342 -24.39 2.42 5.84
C SER A 342 -24.71 2.31 7.33
N ILE A 343 -25.61 3.15 7.85
CA ILE A 343 -26.09 3.09 9.23
C ILE A 343 -27.07 1.92 9.46
N ILE A 344 -27.52 1.23 8.41
CA ILE A 344 -28.45 0.08 8.48
C ILE A 344 -27.74 -1.24 8.12
N TYR A 345 -26.92 -1.23 7.06
CA TYR A 345 -26.29 -2.39 6.44
C TYR A 345 -24.75 -2.35 6.48
N GLY A 346 -24.16 -1.36 7.14
CA GLY A 346 -22.72 -1.15 7.19
C GLY A 346 -22.13 -0.61 5.88
N ALA A 347 -20.92 -0.06 6.01
CA ALA A 347 -20.20 0.62 4.94
C ALA A 347 -19.99 -0.23 3.69
N LYS A 348 -19.50 -1.46 3.88
CA LYS A 348 -19.15 -2.37 2.78
C LYS A 348 -20.36 -2.67 1.89
N SER A 349 -21.49 -2.98 2.51
CA SER A 349 -22.73 -3.30 1.80
C SER A 349 -23.29 -2.07 1.06
N ALA A 350 -23.36 -0.93 1.76
CA ALA A 350 -23.86 0.32 1.19
C ALA A 350 -23.03 0.80 -0.01
N ASN A 351 -21.70 0.70 0.08
CA ASN A 351 -20.80 1.07 -1.02
C ASN A 351 -20.94 0.13 -2.23
N LEU A 352 -21.18 -1.17 -2.03
CA LEU A 352 -21.48 -2.10 -3.14
C LEU A 352 -22.82 -1.78 -3.80
N GLY A 353 -23.84 -1.39 -3.03
CA GLY A 353 -25.11 -0.92 -3.57
C GLY A 353 -24.96 0.37 -4.38
N GLU A 354 -24.16 1.32 -3.89
CA GLU A 354 -23.82 2.55 -4.60
C GLU A 354 -23.13 2.26 -5.95
N MET A 355 -22.19 1.31 -5.96
CA MET A 355 -21.51 0.86 -7.18
C MET A 355 -22.47 0.27 -8.22
N LEU A 356 -23.44 -0.54 -7.80
CA LEU A 356 -24.49 -1.06 -8.69
C LEU A 356 -25.36 0.06 -9.25
N HIS A 357 -25.73 1.03 -8.40
CA HIS A 357 -26.55 2.16 -8.81
C HIS A 357 -25.84 3.09 -9.81
N ALA A 358 -24.53 3.27 -9.65
CA ALA A 358 -23.72 4.09 -10.53
C ALA A 358 -23.63 3.57 -11.98
N LYS A 359 -23.98 2.30 -12.24
CA LYS A 359 -23.99 1.66 -13.58
C LYS A 359 -22.72 1.96 -14.40
N ILE A 360 -21.56 1.86 -13.76
CA ILE A 360 -20.27 2.16 -14.41
C ILE A 360 -20.05 1.16 -15.55
N PRO A 361 -19.80 1.62 -16.79
CA PRO A 361 -19.59 0.73 -17.94
C PRO A 361 -18.47 -0.28 -17.70
N GLY A 362 -18.73 -1.55 -18.00
CA GLY A 362 -17.77 -2.64 -17.84
C GLY A 362 -17.55 -3.11 -16.39
N MET A 363 -18.20 -2.49 -15.40
CA MET A 363 -18.13 -2.93 -14.01
C MET A 363 -19.32 -3.83 -13.66
N ILE A 364 -19.03 -5.06 -13.26
CA ILE A 364 -20.03 -6.04 -12.83
C ILE A 364 -19.86 -6.29 -11.34
N VAL A 365 -20.88 -5.94 -10.56
CA VAL A 365 -20.94 -6.27 -9.13
C VAL A 365 -21.88 -7.47 -8.96
N PRO A 366 -21.43 -8.59 -8.35
CA PRO A 366 -22.30 -9.73 -8.10
C PRO A 366 -23.50 -9.36 -7.24
N ASP A 367 -24.66 -9.87 -7.62
CA ASP A 367 -25.90 -9.62 -6.89
C ASP A 367 -25.85 -10.23 -5.47
N GLY A 368 -26.64 -9.64 -4.57
CA GLY A 368 -26.68 -10.01 -3.17
C GLY A 368 -27.75 -9.24 -2.40
N PHE A 369 -27.89 -9.58 -1.13
CA PHE A 369 -28.75 -8.87 -0.19
C PHE A 369 -28.15 -8.89 1.21
N THR A 370 -28.62 -7.98 2.07
CA THR A 370 -28.02 -7.78 3.40
C THR A 370 -29.04 -7.91 4.51
N VAL A 371 -28.65 -8.62 5.57
CA VAL A 371 -29.39 -8.70 6.82
C VAL A 371 -28.99 -7.50 7.69
N PRO A 372 -29.91 -6.57 8.02
CA PRO A 372 -29.59 -5.32 8.72
C PRO A 372 -29.22 -5.50 10.20
N PHE A 373 -28.63 -4.46 10.79
CA PHE A 373 -28.21 -4.44 12.21
C PHE A 373 -29.32 -4.77 13.21
N ALA A 374 -30.57 -4.42 12.91
CA ALA A 374 -31.71 -4.71 13.77
C ALA A 374 -31.83 -6.20 14.12
N TRP A 375 -31.50 -7.10 13.19
CA TRP A 375 -31.55 -8.54 13.42
C TRP A 375 -30.41 -9.06 14.27
N TYR A 376 -29.21 -8.49 14.12
CA TYR A 376 -28.10 -8.77 15.03
C TYR A 376 -28.47 -8.34 16.45
N GLN A 377 -28.96 -7.12 16.66
CA GLN A 377 -29.37 -6.64 17.98
C GLN A 377 -30.45 -7.54 18.61
N ARG A 378 -31.48 -7.93 17.84
CA ARG A 378 -32.52 -8.86 18.31
C ARG A 378 -31.96 -10.22 18.69
N PHE A 379 -31.01 -10.73 17.91
CA PHE A 379 -30.34 -11.99 18.21
C PHE A 379 -29.54 -11.91 19.52
N MET A 380 -28.78 -10.83 19.73
CA MET A 380 -28.02 -10.62 20.97
C MET A 380 -28.95 -10.55 22.19
N LYS A 381 -30.04 -9.77 22.11
CA LYS A 381 -31.06 -9.65 23.17
C LYS A 381 -31.77 -10.96 23.48
N ALA A 382 -32.24 -11.66 22.45
CA ALA A 382 -33.00 -12.91 22.62
C ALA A 382 -32.17 -14.04 23.26
N ASN A 383 -30.85 -13.97 23.14
CA ASN A 383 -29.92 -14.92 23.75
C ASN A 383 -29.28 -14.39 25.06
N ARG A 384 -29.70 -13.21 25.55
CA ARG A 384 -29.16 -12.55 26.75
C ARG A 384 -27.66 -12.29 26.68
N PHE A 385 -27.11 -12.12 25.48
CA PHE A 385 -25.68 -11.85 25.30
C PHE A 385 -25.26 -10.45 25.75
N ASP A 386 -26.20 -9.51 25.82
CA ASP A 386 -25.93 -8.17 26.38
C ASP A 386 -25.49 -8.26 27.85
N GLU A 387 -26.09 -9.18 28.63
CA GLU A 387 -25.70 -9.44 30.03
C GLU A 387 -24.32 -10.09 30.11
N THR A 388 -24.00 -11.01 29.19
CA THR A 388 -22.67 -11.62 29.11
C THR A 388 -21.60 -10.60 28.79
N ILE A 389 -21.88 -9.66 27.87
CA ILE A 389 -20.97 -8.56 27.54
C ILE A 389 -20.76 -7.68 28.76
N ALA A 390 -21.82 -7.27 29.47
CA ALA A 390 -21.71 -6.47 30.67
C ALA A 390 -20.85 -7.15 31.75
N ALA A 391 -21.10 -8.44 32.02
CA ALA A 391 -20.33 -9.21 32.98
C ALA A 391 -18.85 -9.36 32.60
N MET A 392 -18.53 -9.50 31.31
CA MET A 392 -17.13 -9.49 30.86
C MET A 392 -16.49 -8.11 31.03
N THR A 393 -17.20 -7.02 30.70
CA THR A 393 -16.64 -5.66 30.80
C THR A 393 -16.48 -5.17 32.23
N ASP A 394 -17.24 -5.72 33.18
CA ASP A 394 -17.16 -5.38 34.60
C ASP A 394 -16.09 -6.21 35.35
N ASP A 395 -15.48 -7.20 34.69
CA ASP A 395 -14.43 -8.05 35.25
C ASP A 395 -13.03 -7.44 35.04
N ASN A 396 -12.36 -7.11 36.15
CA ASN A 396 -11.00 -6.56 36.14
C ASN A 396 -9.99 -7.45 35.41
N ASP A 397 -10.08 -8.77 35.51
CA ASP A 397 -9.15 -9.66 34.81
C ASP A 397 -9.38 -9.59 33.29
N PHE A 398 -10.63 -9.51 32.84
CA PHE A 398 -10.91 -9.31 31.42
C PHE A 398 -10.42 -7.93 30.93
N VAL A 399 -10.62 -6.89 31.73
CA VAL A 399 -10.24 -5.51 31.39
C VAL A 399 -8.72 -5.36 31.33
N HIS A 400 -7.97 -5.98 32.24
CA HIS A 400 -6.52 -5.73 32.38
C HIS A 400 -5.62 -6.86 31.87
N ASN A 401 -6.12 -8.09 31.71
CA ASN A 401 -5.32 -9.24 31.27
C ASN A 401 -5.69 -9.69 29.83
N PRO A 402 -4.83 -9.42 28.83
CA PRO A 402 -5.08 -9.80 27.44
C PRO A 402 -5.27 -11.31 27.22
N ARG A 403 -4.61 -12.16 28.01
CA ARG A 403 -4.73 -13.63 27.90
C ARG A 403 -6.12 -14.09 28.32
N VAL A 404 -6.60 -13.61 29.47
CA VAL A 404 -7.96 -13.88 29.96
C VAL A 404 -9.00 -13.33 28.97
N ARG A 405 -8.78 -12.11 28.48
CA ARG A 405 -9.66 -11.48 27.50
C ARG A 405 -9.77 -12.30 26.22
N LYS A 406 -8.65 -12.76 25.66
CA LYS A 406 -8.62 -13.61 24.47
C LYS A 406 -9.42 -14.90 24.68
N GLN A 407 -9.27 -15.55 25.83
CA GLN A 407 -10.02 -16.76 26.17
C GLN A 407 -11.53 -16.48 26.26
N LYS A 408 -11.94 -15.49 27.06
CA LYS A 408 -13.36 -15.14 27.26
C LYS A 408 -14.05 -14.71 25.96
N LEU A 409 -13.36 -13.97 25.10
CA LEU A 409 -13.88 -13.60 23.78
C LEU A 409 -14.06 -14.83 22.87
N GLU A 410 -13.19 -15.82 22.93
CA GLU A 410 -13.36 -17.07 22.18
C GLU A 410 -14.55 -17.89 22.70
N GLU A 411 -14.70 -18.00 24.02
CA GLU A 411 -15.87 -18.62 24.66
C GLU A 411 -17.17 -17.92 24.25
N PHE A 412 -17.19 -16.59 24.28
CA PHE A 412 -18.33 -15.79 23.87
C PHE A 412 -18.70 -15.98 22.40
N ARG A 413 -17.70 -16.04 21.51
CA ARG A 413 -17.91 -16.36 20.09
C ARG A 413 -18.51 -17.73 19.87
N ASN A 414 -18.10 -18.72 20.67
CA ASN A 414 -18.67 -20.06 20.63
C ASN A 414 -20.13 -20.06 21.12
N ALA A 415 -20.45 -19.25 22.13
CA ALA A 415 -21.83 -19.04 22.58
C ALA A 415 -22.69 -18.41 21.47
N ILE A 416 -22.22 -17.36 20.79
CA ILE A 416 -22.92 -16.74 19.65
C ILE A 416 -23.21 -17.77 18.55
N GLN A 417 -22.25 -18.65 18.22
CA GLN A 417 -22.46 -19.69 17.21
C GLN A 417 -23.53 -20.71 17.61
N LYS A 418 -23.67 -21.01 18.91
CA LYS A 418 -24.69 -21.92 19.47
C LYS A 418 -26.02 -21.24 19.78
N GLY A 419 -26.09 -19.91 19.74
CA GLY A 419 -27.27 -19.13 20.07
C GLY A 419 -28.50 -19.49 19.22
N LYS A 420 -29.67 -19.38 19.85
CA LYS A 420 -30.98 -19.60 19.24
C LYS A 420 -31.22 -18.56 18.15
N PHE A 421 -31.47 -19.03 16.94
CA PHE A 421 -31.72 -18.18 15.77
C PHE A 421 -33.23 -18.04 15.53
N ASP A 422 -33.67 -16.83 15.19
CA ASP A 422 -35.08 -16.54 14.95
C ASP A 422 -35.60 -17.29 13.70
N ALA A 423 -36.68 -18.06 13.87
CA ALA A 423 -37.22 -18.92 12.81
C ALA A 423 -37.81 -18.10 11.65
N ARG A 424 -38.37 -16.92 11.91
CA ARG A 424 -38.93 -16.04 10.89
C ARG A 424 -37.81 -15.44 10.04
N LEU A 425 -36.75 -14.95 10.67
CA LEU A 425 -35.56 -14.43 9.98
C LEU A 425 -34.91 -15.53 9.13
N ARG A 426 -34.76 -16.74 9.68
CA ARG A 426 -34.24 -17.90 8.95
C ARG A 426 -35.03 -18.12 7.65
N SER A 427 -36.35 -18.18 7.74
CA SER A 427 -37.21 -18.35 6.58
C SER A 427 -37.09 -17.20 5.57
N GLN A 428 -36.97 -15.96 6.04
CA GLN A 428 -36.77 -14.79 5.17
C GLN A 428 -35.43 -14.83 4.42
N ILE A 429 -34.34 -15.17 5.12
CA ILE A 429 -33.00 -15.30 4.51
C ILE A 429 -33.00 -16.40 3.44
N ILE A 430 -33.51 -17.59 3.78
CA ILE A 430 -33.53 -18.74 2.85
C ILE A 430 -34.44 -18.44 1.66
N SER A 431 -35.60 -17.84 1.89
CA SER A 431 -36.53 -17.46 0.81
C SER A 431 -35.88 -16.46 -0.14
N LYS A 432 -35.23 -15.41 0.37
CA LYS A 432 -34.56 -14.40 -0.46
C LYS A 432 -33.35 -14.98 -1.20
N TRP A 433 -32.58 -15.87 -0.57
CA TRP A 433 -31.48 -16.59 -1.23
C TRP A 433 -31.98 -17.47 -2.39
N ARG A 434 -33.11 -18.18 -2.22
CA ARG A 434 -33.69 -19.01 -3.29
C ARG A 434 -34.33 -18.18 -4.39
N THR A 435 -35.06 -17.13 -4.06
CA THR A 435 -35.85 -16.35 -5.03
C THR A 435 -35.03 -15.28 -5.76
N GLN A 436 -34.18 -14.54 -5.06
CA GLN A 436 -33.34 -13.50 -5.68
C GLN A 436 -32.05 -14.09 -6.26
N LEU A 437 -31.37 -14.95 -5.50
CA LEU A 437 -30.05 -15.46 -5.88
C LEU A 437 -30.11 -16.83 -6.57
N GLY A 438 -31.30 -17.41 -6.72
CA GLY A 438 -31.52 -18.70 -7.40
C GLY A 438 -30.93 -19.91 -6.65
N GLY A 439 -30.66 -19.78 -5.34
CA GLY A 439 -30.00 -20.84 -4.56
C GLY A 439 -28.53 -21.08 -4.95
N ARG A 440 -27.91 -20.18 -5.71
CA ARG A 440 -26.50 -20.27 -6.11
C ARG A 440 -25.56 -20.25 -4.89
N PRO A 441 -24.32 -20.77 -5.01
CA PRO A 441 -23.31 -20.63 -3.97
C PRO A 441 -23.05 -19.16 -3.63
N VAL A 442 -23.01 -18.84 -2.32
CA VAL A 442 -22.86 -17.46 -1.83
C VAL A 442 -21.67 -17.30 -0.89
N PHE A 443 -21.17 -16.06 -0.83
CA PHE A 443 -20.33 -15.55 0.24
C PHE A 443 -21.20 -14.85 1.28
N VAL A 444 -20.93 -15.09 2.56
CA VAL A 444 -21.48 -14.32 3.68
C VAL A 444 -20.37 -13.44 4.23
N ARG A 445 -20.53 -12.12 4.10
CA ARG A 445 -19.49 -11.12 4.35
C ARG A 445 -19.90 -10.18 5.48
N SER A 446 -18.95 -9.85 6.34
CA SER A 446 -19.14 -8.84 7.39
C SER A 446 -19.31 -7.44 6.81
N SER A 447 -20.19 -6.65 7.42
CA SER A 447 -20.31 -5.22 7.15
C SER A 447 -20.80 -4.54 8.43
N SER A 448 -19.88 -3.99 9.22
CA SER A 448 -20.18 -3.34 10.52
C SER A 448 -20.36 -1.82 10.39
N ASN A 449 -21.06 -1.21 11.34
CA ASN A 449 -21.13 0.25 11.50
C ASN A 449 -19.81 0.86 12.00
N SER A 450 -18.88 0.04 12.49
CA SER A 450 -17.56 0.50 12.94
C SER A 450 -16.55 0.69 11.80
N GLU A 451 -16.71 0.06 10.63
CA GLU A 451 -15.63 -0.08 9.63
C GLU A 451 -15.14 1.25 9.00
N ASP A 452 -15.96 2.31 9.06
CA ASP A 452 -15.72 3.63 8.42
C ASP A 452 -15.52 4.77 9.45
N LEU A 453 -15.28 4.43 10.71
CA LEU A 453 -15.06 5.42 11.76
C LEU A 453 -13.73 6.18 11.57
N PRO A 454 -13.67 7.49 11.89
CA PRO A 454 -12.41 8.23 11.94
C PRO A 454 -11.33 7.46 12.70
N ASN A 455 -10.17 7.27 12.05
CA ASN A 455 -9.00 6.55 12.57
C ASN A 455 -9.18 5.05 12.84
N PHE A 456 -10.31 4.43 12.49
CA PHE A 456 -10.53 3.00 12.64
C PHE A 456 -10.83 2.35 11.28
N SER A 457 -10.04 1.34 10.90
CA SER A 457 -10.30 0.52 9.72
C SER A 457 -10.65 -0.90 10.13
N GLY A 458 -11.80 -1.40 9.66
CA GLY A 458 -12.23 -2.79 9.86
C GLY A 458 -11.53 -3.81 8.95
N ALA A 459 -10.56 -3.39 8.14
CA ALA A 459 -9.93 -4.25 7.13
C ALA A 459 -9.22 -5.45 7.78
N GLY A 460 -9.60 -6.66 7.38
CA GLY A 460 -9.00 -7.90 7.86
C GLY A 460 -9.41 -8.34 9.27
N LEU A 461 -10.15 -7.52 10.02
CA LEU A 461 -10.57 -7.85 11.39
C LEU A 461 -11.70 -8.89 11.42
N TYR A 462 -12.68 -8.73 10.55
CA TYR A 462 -13.92 -9.52 10.57
C TYR A 462 -13.88 -10.71 9.60
N SER A 463 -14.74 -11.71 9.83
CA SER A 463 -14.77 -12.92 9.00
C SER A 463 -15.63 -12.76 7.75
N SER A 464 -15.25 -13.49 6.70
CA SER A 464 -16.13 -13.82 5.57
C SER A 464 -16.17 -15.34 5.39
N VAL A 465 -17.33 -15.90 5.05
CA VAL A 465 -17.51 -17.33 4.79
C VAL A 465 -17.81 -17.51 3.31
N ALA A 466 -16.96 -18.26 2.61
CA ALA A 466 -17.06 -18.48 1.18
C ALA A 466 -17.83 -19.75 0.85
N ASN A 467 -18.34 -19.83 -0.39
CA ASN A 467 -18.86 -21.05 -1.02
C ASN A 467 -19.96 -21.77 -0.20
N VAL A 468 -20.88 -21.00 0.38
CA VAL A 468 -22.01 -21.56 1.13
C VAL A 468 -23.09 -22.02 0.16
N ARG A 469 -23.49 -23.29 0.25
CA ARG A 469 -24.39 -23.95 -0.72
C ARG A 469 -25.66 -24.51 -0.12
N GLU A 470 -25.75 -24.57 1.20
CA GLU A 470 -26.84 -25.23 1.92
C GLU A 470 -27.53 -24.25 2.86
N ALA A 471 -28.84 -24.44 3.05
CA ALA A 471 -29.65 -23.53 3.85
C ALA A 471 -29.19 -23.45 5.32
N ASP A 472 -28.84 -24.59 5.93
CA ASP A 472 -28.32 -24.62 7.30
C ASP A 472 -26.96 -23.95 7.40
N LYS A 473 -26.07 -24.24 6.45
CA LYS A 473 -24.75 -23.61 6.37
C LYS A 473 -24.82 -22.10 6.14
N LEU A 474 -25.86 -21.60 5.49
CA LEU A 474 -26.11 -20.17 5.35
C LEU A 474 -26.40 -19.50 6.70
N ILE A 475 -27.22 -20.12 7.54
CA ILE A 475 -27.52 -19.59 8.87
C ILE A 475 -26.30 -19.72 9.80
N GLU A 476 -25.57 -20.83 9.74
CA GLU A 476 -24.28 -20.97 10.45
C GLU A 476 -23.28 -19.88 10.04
N ALA A 477 -23.18 -19.59 8.74
CA ALA A 477 -22.30 -18.56 8.21
C ALA A 477 -22.69 -17.15 8.68
N VAL A 478 -23.99 -16.83 8.74
CA VAL A 478 -24.48 -15.56 9.31
C VAL A 478 -24.08 -15.43 10.78
N LYS A 479 -24.30 -16.47 11.60
CA LYS A 479 -23.86 -16.48 13.00
C LYS A 479 -22.35 -16.35 13.14
N LYS A 480 -21.57 -17.00 12.27
CA LYS A 480 -20.09 -16.88 12.26
C LYS A 480 -19.62 -15.48 11.92
N VAL A 481 -20.29 -14.79 11.00
CA VAL A 481 -20.02 -13.37 10.68
C VAL A 481 -20.36 -12.49 11.87
N TRP A 482 -21.51 -12.69 12.52
CA TRP A 482 -21.88 -11.96 13.74
C TRP A 482 -20.89 -12.18 14.89
N ALA A 483 -20.49 -13.43 15.14
CA ALA A 483 -19.47 -13.78 16.13
C ALA A 483 -18.13 -13.10 15.83
N SER A 484 -17.79 -12.88 14.56
CA SER A 484 -16.51 -12.28 14.21
C SER A 484 -16.31 -10.85 14.71
N LEU A 485 -17.40 -10.15 15.08
CA LEU A 485 -17.31 -8.85 15.75
C LEU A 485 -16.52 -8.95 17.08
N TRP A 486 -16.56 -10.11 17.72
CA TRP A 486 -15.96 -10.38 19.03
C TRP A 486 -14.65 -11.17 18.95
N LYS A 487 -13.98 -11.18 17.79
CA LYS A 487 -12.59 -11.68 17.73
C LYS A 487 -11.72 -10.81 18.63
N PHE A 488 -10.68 -11.42 19.20
CA PHE A 488 -9.71 -10.72 20.04
C PHE A 488 -9.14 -9.49 19.31
N GLU A 489 -8.64 -9.65 18.09
CA GLU A 489 -8.03 -8.56 17.32
C GLU A 489 -9.03 -7.46 16.97
N ALA A 490 -10.30 -7.83 16.73
CA ALA A 490 -11.36 -6.87 16.42
C ALA A 490 -11.78 -6.07 17.66
N TYR A 491 -11.87 -6.74 18.82
CA TYR A 491 -12.14 -6.11 20.10
C TYR A 491 -11.02 -5.13 20.49
N GLU A 492 -9.76 -5.58 20.44
CA GLU A 492 -8.58 -4.75 20.74
C GLU A 492 -8.47 -3.53 19.82
N ALA A 493 -8.77 -3.70 18.53
CA ALA A 493 -8.77 -2.59 17.60
C ALA A 493 -9.79 -1.52 17.98
N ARG A 494 -10.98 -1.93 18.44
CA ARG A 494 -12.05 -1.01 18.84
C ARG A 494 -11.74 -0.31 20.15
N VAL A 495 -11.24 -1.04 21.15
CA VAL A 495 -10.82 -0.46 22.44
C VAL A 495 -9.82 0.67 22.23
N ARG A 496 -8.78 0.44 21.42
CA ARG A 496 -7.74 1.45 21.12
C ARG A 496 -8.28 2.69 20.41
N ASN A 497 -9.30 2.51 19.58
CA ASN A 497 -9.92 3.61 18.84
C ASN A 497 -11.09 4.23 19.61
N TYR A 498 -11.24 3.90 20.90
CA TYR A 498 -12.29 4.43 21.77
C TYR A 498 -13.69 4.16 21.22
N VAL A 499 -13.85 3.07 20.46
CA VAL A 499 -15.14 2.67 19.88
C VAL A 499 -15.93 1.92 20.93
N SER A 500 -17.17 2.35 21.17
CA SER A 500 -18.09 1.68 22.10
C SER A 500 -18.22 0.20 21.79
N GLN A 501 -18.00 -0.67 22.79
CA GLN A 501 -18.24 -2.11 22.63
C GLN A 501 -19.73 -2.47 22.66
N ARG A 502 -20.58 -1.55 23.13
CA ARG A 502 -22.04 -1.76 23.25
C ARG A 502 -22.82 -1.28 22.02
N ASP A 503 -22.28 -0.31 21.28
CA ASP A 503 -22.95 0.32 20.13
C ASP A 503 -22.40 -0.14 18.77
N VAL A 504 -21.82 -1.33 18.74
CA VAL A 504 -21.31 -1.95 17.52
C VAL A 504 -22.21 -3.08 17.05
N TYR A 505 -22.56 -3.00 15.76
CA TYR A 505 -23.48 -3.91 15.13
C TYR A 505 -22.86 -4.50 13.88
N MET A 506 -23.20 -5.77 13.61
CA MET A 506 -22.72 -6.50 12.45
C MET A 506 -23.89 -6.88 11.54
N SER A 507 -23.87 -6.38 10.31
CA SER A 507 -24.76 -6.86 9.27
C SER A 507 -24.10 -8.04 8.54
N ALA A 508 -24.91 -8.85 7.85
CA ALA A 508 -24.41 -9.97 7.04
C ALA A 508 -24.83 -9.76 5.59
N LEU A 509 -23.84 -9.47 4.73
CA LEU A 509 -24.03 -9.38 3.28
C LEU A 509 -23.92 -10.78 2.67
N ILE A 510 -24.99 -11.24 2.03
CA ILE A 510 -25.07 -12.52 1.31
C ILE A 510 -25.00 -12.22 -0.18
N GLN A 511 -23.87 -12.58 -0.81
CA GLN A 511 -23.55 -12.19 -2.18
C GLN A 511 -23.17 -13.42 -3.01
N VAL A 512 -23.58 -13.47 -4.27
CA VAL A 512 -23.25 -14.59 -5.18
C VAL A 512 -21.74 -14.71 -5.34
N GLY A 513 -21.24 -15.94 -5.23
CA GLY A 513 -19.84 -16.23 -5.52
C GLY A 513 -19.54 -16.21 -7.01
N ILE A 514 -18.37 -15.68 -7.38
CA ILE A 514 -17.82 -15.79 -8.74
C ILE A 514 -16.77 -16.89 -8.72
N ASP A 515 -16.84 -17.80 -9.68
CA ASP A 515 -15.75 -18.73 -9.98
C ASP A 515 -14.63 -17.95 -10.67
N MET A 516 -13.56 -17.68 -9.93
CA MET A 516 -12.48 -16.80 -10.38
C MET A 516 -11.19 -17.60 -10.62
N GLN A 517 -10.60 -17.46 -11.81
CA GLN A 517 -9.25 -17.96 -12.09
C GLN A 517 -8.16 -17.07 -11.50
N LYS A 518 -8.45 -15.76 -11.38
CA LYS A 518 -7.55 -14.74 -10.83
C LYS A 518 -8.37 -13.71 -10.03
N GLY A 519 -7.81 -13.24 -8.92
CA GLY A 519 -8.37 -12.18 -8.09
C GLY A 519 -7.28 -11.21 -7.63
N GLY A 520 -7.66 -9.97 -7.33
CA GLY A 520 -6.70 -8.94 -6.90
C GLY A 520 -7.38 -7.74 -6.24
N VAL A 521 -6.55 -6.84 -5.73
CA VAL A 521 -6.98 -5.56 -5.14
C VAL A 521 -6.44 -4.44 -6.02
N MET A 522 -7.31 -3.49 -6.36
CA MET A 522 -6.91 -2.28 -7.10
C MET A 522 -6.96 -1.09 -6.17
N ILE A 523 -5.86 -0.33 -6.13
CA ILE A 523 -5.80 0.95 -5.42
C ILE A 523 -5.73 2.03 -6.50
N THR A 524 -6.82 2.79 -6.65
CA THR A 524 -6.96 3.82 -7.70
C THR A 524 -6.06 5.04 -7.48
N ARG A 525 -5.53 5.23 -6.26
CA ARG A 525 -4.57 6.28 -5.90
C ARG A 525 -3.54 5.74 -4.90
N ILE A 526 -2.26 5.76 -5.24
CA ILE A 526 -1.18 5.36 -4.33
C ILE A 526 -1.13 6.32 -3.13
N ALA A 527 -0.95 5.75 -1.94
CA ALA A 527 -1.08 6.38 -0.62
C ALA A 527 -0.26 7.66 -0.37
N ILE A 528 0.71 7.99 -1.23
CA ILE A 528 1.53 9.20 -1.15
C ILE A 528 0.75 10.44 -1.66
N MET A 529 -0.39 10.26 -2.32
CA MET A 529 -1.11 11.32 -3.06
C MET A 529 -2.03 12.21 -2.20
N LEU A 530 -2.16 11.96 -0.90
CA LEU A 530 -3.12 12.68 -0.02
C LEU A 530 -2.70 14.11 0.33
N TYR A 531 -1.45 14.53 0.06
CA TYR A 531 -1.03 15.93 0.23
C TYR A 531 -1.37 16.82 -0.99
N ILE A 532 -1.72 16.23 -2.14
CA ILE A 532 -1.79 16.95 -3.42
C ILE A 532 -3.15 17.64 -3.66
N PHE A 533 -4.27 17.10 -3.17
CA PHE A 533 -5.58 17.68 -3.48
C PHE A 533 -6.01 18.85 -2.58
N ARG A 534 -5.41 19.02 -1.40
CA ARG A 534 -5.75 20.13 -0.51
C ARG A 534 -5.22 21.49 -0.98
N GLN A 535 -4.18 21.52 -1.81
CA GLN A 535 -3.67 22.78 -2.38
C GLN A 535 -4.24 23.12 -3.76
N CYS A 536 -4.61 22.16 -4.61
CA CYS A 536 -5.24 22.49 -5.91
C CYS A 536 -6.65 23.09 -5.78
N ALA A 537 -7.40 22.79 -4.72
CA ALA A 537 -8.71 23.41 -4.48
C ALA A 537 -8.63 24.87 -3.98
N ALA A 538 -7.46 25.32 -3.48
CA ALA A 538 -7.27 26.70 -3.04
C ALA A 538 -6.91 27.66 -4.18
N THR A 539 -6.52 27.15 -5.36
CA THR A 539 -6.08 27.98 -6.49
C THR A 539 -7.14 28.11 -7.61
N ILE A 540 -8.28 27.42 -7.53
CA ILE A 540 -9.42 27.57 -8.47
C ILE A 540 -10.57 28.36 -7.82
N ARG A 541 -10.24 29.40 -7.05
CA ARG A 541 -11.19 30.41 -6.57
C ARG A 541 -10.59 31.81 -6.72
N MET A 542 -10.12 32.14 -7.91
CA MET A 542 -9.82 33.53 -8.29
C MET A 542 -9.76 33.69 -9.82
N SER A 543 -10.91 33.57 -10.47
CA SER A 543 -11.22 34.28 -11.74
C SER A 543 -12.69 34.04 -12.09
N SER A 544 -13.56 34.85 -11.53
CA SER A 544 -14.95 34.97 -11.96
C SER A 544 -15.00 35.84 -13.21
N THR A 545 -15.37 35.29 -14.37
CA THR A 545 -16.23 36.01 -15.32
C THR A 545 -17.04 35.04 -16.19
N THR A 546 -18.33 35.28 -16.15
CA THR A 546 -19.47 34.82 -16.93
C THR A 546 -19.19 34.39 -18.38
N MET A 547 -19.56 33.16 -18.75
CA MET A 547 -20.19 32.88 -20.04
C MET A 547 -20.90 31.51 -20.04
N ALA A 548 -22.21 31.54 -20.27
CA ALA A 548 -23.02 30.36 -20.53
C ALA A 548 -22.78 29.87 -21.98
N CYS A 549 -22.53 28.57 -22.19
CA CYS A 549 -22.93 27.88 -23.42
C CYS A 549 -22.89 26.34 -23.31
N ARG A 550 -24.08 25.77 -23.47
CA ARG A 550 -24.54 24.53 -24.12
C ARG A 550 -23.54 23.42 -24.50
N ASN A 551 -23.98 22.19 -24.21
CA ASN A 551 -23.78 20.90 -24.91
C ASN A 551 -22.93 20.93 -26.20
N SER A 552 -21.93 20.06 -26.30
CA SER A 552 -21.80 19.04 -27.37
C SER A 552 -20.62 18.09 -27.16
N PHE A 553 -20.93 16.80 -27.36
CA PHE A 553 -20.12 15.65 -27.74
C PHE A 553 -18.64 15.85 -28.08
N CYS A 554 -17.80 14.92 -27.60
CA CYS A 554 -16.83 14.25 -28.46
C CYS A 554 -16.57 12.82 -27.99
N SER A 555 -17.22 11.88 -28.66
CA SER A 555 -16.92 10.45 -28.66
C SER A 555 -15.76 10.17 -29.60
N THR A 556 -14.74 9.44 -29.16
CA THR A 556 -13.78 8.81 -30.06
C THR A 556 -13.85 7.29 -29.86
N SER A 557 -14.44 6.63 -30.84
CA SER A 557 -14.56 5.18 -30.94
C SER A 557 -13.28 4.62 -31.56
N VAL A 558 -12.77 3.52 -31.00
CA VAL A 558 -11.72 2.70 -31.63
C VAL A 558 -12.41 1.42 -32.10
N ARG A 559 -12.54 1.26 -33.43
CA ARG A 559 -12.92 -0.01 -34.06
C ARG A 559 -11.69 -0.91 -34.14
N ILE A 560 -11.87 -2.17 -33.75
CA ILE A 560 -10.93 -3.26 -34.03
C ILE A 560 -11.49 -3.98 -35.27
N PRO A 561 -10.70 -4.23 -36.34
CA PRO A 561 -11.16 -5.03 -37.47
C PRO A 561 -11.16 -6.51 -37.09
N SER A 562 -12.21 -7.20 -37.55
CA SER A 562 -12.35 -8.65 -37.50
C SER A 562 -11.48 -9.32 -38.56
N SER A 563 -10.68 -10.30 -38.13
CA SER A 563 -10.36 -11.53 -38.87
C SER A 563 -9.95 -12.60 -37.87
#